data_AF-A0A3M1VM26-F1
#
_entry.id   AF-A0A3M1VM26-F1
#
_cell.length_a   1.000
_cell.length_b   1.000
_cell.length_c   1.000
_cell.angle_alpha   90.00
_cell.angle_beta   90.00
_cell.angle_gamma   90.00
#
_symmetry.space_group_name_H-M   'P 1'
#
loop_
_entity.id
_entity.type
_entity.pdbx_description
1 polymer ?
#
loop_
_entity_poly.entity_id
_entity_poly.type
_entity_poly.pdbx_seq_one_letter_code
_entity_poly.pdbx_strand_id
1 'polypeptide(L)'
;KKLTEAPLFPGSMPYAIKVGEELRLYHPGKEAKGRHGLLLRISRDGAHWSDPQLVFPGGIADPCVVQIAPDRFHLYYCFGGKKNKGGRQVWEFKNYVATSTDGIHWQKHPDPILPLGKPGTWDAESHAGPVVLRLPDGRFHLWYLGSGNLNGKTAWRVGHAISDDGLHFRRTGDAPVLDVGPEGRWDGGTLMSFDIVYRQRDNRLLFWYAAAPGSHGDETKMRIRIGFGTSR
;
A
#
# COMPACT_ATOMS: atom_id res chain seq x y z
N LYS A 1 2.34 31.04 -11.03
CA LYS A 1 3.61 30.37 -10.67
C LYS A 1 3.42 28.87 -10.96
N LYS A 2 4.03 28.33 -12.03
CA LYS A 2 3.92 26.90 -12.36
C LYS A 2 4.56 26.10 -11.22
N LEU A 3 3.83 25.15 -10.64
CA LEU A 3 4.37 24.14 -9.72
C LEU A 3 5.27 23.20 -10.54
N THR A 4 6.56 23.52 -10.65
CA THR A 4 7.52 22.78 -11.49
C THR A 4 8.22 21.63 -10.77
N GLU A 5 7.83 21.31 -9.54
CA GLU A 5 8.38 20.15 -8.83
C GLU A 5 7.22 19.42 -8.17
N ALA A 6 6.72 18.36 -8.82
CA ALA A 6 5.90 17.37 -8.14
C ALA A 6 6.85 16.50 -7.29
N PRO A 7 6.88 16.61 -5.95
CA PRO A 7 7.85 15.89 -5.14
C PRO A 7 7.33 14.53 -4.67
N LEU A 8 6.21 14.06 -5.22
CA LEU A 8 5.69 12.73 -4.96
C LEU A 8 6.13 11.85 -6.13
N PHE A 9 6.78 10.73 -5.82
CA PHE A 9 6.84 9.63 -6.78
C PHE A 9 5.43 9.44 -7.36
N PRO A 10 5.19 9.69 -8.67
CA PRO A 10 3.85 9.54 -9.21
C PRO A 10 3.42 8.09 -8.97
N GLY A 11 2.37 7.91 -8.15
CA GLY A 11 1.80 6.61 -7.83
C GLY A 11 1.91 6.14 -6.38
N SER A 12 2.64 6.83 -5.48
CA SER A 12 2.79 6.35 -4.08
C SER A 12 1.94 7.11 -3.07
N MET A 13 1.34 6.39 -2.12
CA MET A 13 0.37 6.94 -1.16
C MET A 13 1.05 7.42 0.14
N PRO A 14 0.79 8.65 0.61
CA PRO A 14 1.19 9.04 1.96
C PRO A 14 0.27 8.36 2.99
N TYR A 15 0.76 8.20 4.22
CA TYR A 15 0.02 7.56 5.30
C TYR A 15 0.14 8.33 6.59
N ALA A 16 -0.99 8.60 7.24
CA ALA A 16 -1.03 9.38 8.48
C ALA A 16 -1.57 8.55 9.64
N ILE A 17 -0.95 8.69 10.81
CA ILE A 17 -1.44 8.13 12.07
C ILE A 17 -1.42 9.19 13.17
N LYS A 18 -2.26 9.01 14.19
CA LYS A 18 -2.17 9.76 15.44
C LYS A 18 -1.34 8.95 16.45
N VAL A 19 -0.34 9.57 17.07
CA VAL A 19 0.52 9.00 18.11
C VAL A 19 0.51 9.97 19.30
N GLY A 20 -0.19 9.61 20.37
CA GLY A 20 -0.45 10.54 21.47
C GLY A 20 -1.19 11.79 20.97
N GLU A 21 -0.63 12.97 21.23
CA GLU A 21 -1.17 14.27 20.80
C GLU A 21 -0.68 14.72 19.41
N GLU A 22 0.11 13.89 18.72
CA GLU A 22 0.73 14.24 17.45
C GLU A 22 0.13 13.44 16.28
N LEU A 23 0.01 14.09 15.13
CA LEU A 23 -0.19 13.48 13.84
C LEU A 23 1.17 13.26 13.19
N ARG A 24 1.39 12.05 12.66
CA ARG A 24 2.59 11.67 11.92
C ARG A 24 2.22 11.31 10.51
N LEU A 25 2.76 12.04 9.55
CA LEU A 25 2.59 11.82 8.12
C LEU A 25 3.85 11.19 7.55
N TYR A 26 3.72 9.95 7.12
CA TYR A 26 4.75 9.17 6.45
C TYR A 26 4.52 9.22 4.95
N HIS A 27 5.51 9.65 4.17
CA HIS A 27 5.39 9.71 2.73
C HIS A 27 6.73 9.43 2.05
N PRO A 28 6.76 8.67 0.96
CA PRO A 28 8.00 8.53 0.20
C PRO A 28 8.39 9.86 -0.42
N GLY A 29 9.69 10.08 -0.57
CA GLY A 29 10.23 11.29 -1.16
C GLY A 29 11.74 11.32 -1.13
N LYS A 30 12.27 12.53 -1.32
CA LYS A 30 13.69 12.83 -1.34
C LYS A 30 13.98 13.94 -0.35
N GLU A 31 14.92 13.73 0.56
CA GLU A 31 15.36 14.81 1.47
C GLU A 31 16.29 15.80 0.75
N ALA A 32 16.57 16.95 1.38
CA ALA A 32 17.37 18.04 0.80
C ALA A 32 18.77 17.61 0.33
N LYS A 33 19.41 16.64 1.03
CA LYS A 33 20.71 16.09 0.63
C LYS A 33 20.62 15.04 -0.48
N GLY A 34 19.41 14.75 -0.96
CA GLY A 34 19.14 13.94 -2.12
C GLY A 34 18.94 12.44 -1.89
N ARG A 35 18.93 11.98 -0.63
CA ARG A 35 18.62 10.58 -0.30
C ARG A 35 17.11 10.32 -0.45
N HIS A 36 16.76 9.18 -1.04
CA HIS A 36 15.37 8.73 -1.18
C HIS A 36 14.96 7.80 -0.04
N GLY A 37 13.69 7.88 0.35
CA GLY A 37 13.10 6.96 1.32
C GLY A 37 11.81 7.47 1.92
N LEU A 38 11.45 6.94 3.10
CA LEU A 38 10.30 7.41 3.87
C LEU A 38 10.67 8.70 4.60
N LEU A 39 9.91 9.75 4.31
CA LEU A 39 9.94 11.01 5.03
C LEU A 39 8.82 11.02 6.07
N LEU A 40 9.11 11.59 7.24
CA LEU A 40 8.16 11.86 8.32
C LEU A 40 7.96 13.37 8.44
N ARG A 41 6.71 13.78 8.61
CA ARG A 41 6.33 15.11 9.10
C ARG A 41 5.44 14.96 10.32
N ILE A 42 5.58 15.87 11.27
CA ILE A 42 4.82 15.88 12.53
C ILE A 42 3.97 17.14 12.58
N SER A 43 2.74 17.00 13.08
CA SER A 43 1.81 18.10 13.34
C SER A 43 1.02 17.85 14.62
N ARG A 44 0.58 18.90 15.33
CA ARG A 44 -0.38 18.77 16.45
C ARG A 44 -1.81 19.15 16.03
N ASP A 45 -1.96 19.87 14.92
CA ASP A 45 -3.23 20.44 14.48
C ASP A 45 -3.67 19.97 13.08
N GLY A 46 -2.81 19.25 12.36
CA GLY A 46 -3.04 18.78 11.00
C GLY A 46 -2.89 19.85 9.92
N ALA A 47 -2.68 21.11 10.30
CA ALA A 47 -2.56 22.25 9.39
C ALA A 47 -1.11 22.69 9.22
N HIS A 48 -0.32 22.66 10.30
CA HIS A 48 1.09 23.06 10.30
C HIS A 48 1.97 21.84 10.51
N TRP A 49 2.90 21.62 9.58
CA TRP A 49 3.73 20.43 9.53
C TRP A 49 5.21 20.78 9.65
N SER A 50 5.95 19.97 10.40
CA SER A 50 7.41 20.07 10.46
C SER A 50 8.05 19.92 9.08
N ASP A 51 9.31 20.34 8.99
CA ASP A 51 10.17 19.95 7.86
C ASP A 51 10.25 18.42 7.74
N PRO A 52 10.41 17.90 6.51
CA PRO A 52 10.46 16.46 6.28
C PRO A 52 11.76 15.87 6.83
N GLN A 53 11.63 14.86 7.69
CA GLN A 53 12.74 14.07 8.22
C GLN A 53 12.83 12.73 7.51
N LEU A 54 13.98 12.36 6.96
CA LEU A 54 14.19 11.00 6.44
C LEU A 54 14.29 10.01 7.61
N VAL A 55 13.35 9.07 7.68
CA VAL A 55 13.26 8.07 8.76
C VAL A 55 13.54 6.64 8.29
N PHE A 56 13.40 6.37 6.97
CA PHE A 56 13.69 5.06 6.41
C PHE A 56 14.34 5.17 5.04
N PRO A 57 15.68 5.02 4.92
CA PRO A 57 16.36 5.15 3.65
C PRO A 57 16.12 3.95 2.73
N GLY A 58 16.03 4.23 1.42
CA GLY A 58 15.89 3.24 0.35
C GLY A 58 14.64 3.45 -0.49
N GLY A 59 14.58 2.86 -1.68
CA GLY A 59 13.37 2.90 -2.49
C GLY A 59 12.25 2.15 -1.76
N ILE A 60 11.20 2.84 -1.36
CA ILE A 60 9.99 2.24 -0.82
C ILE A 60 8.78 2.96 -1.41
N ALA A 61 7.65 2.29 -1.46
CA ALA A 61 6.37 2.87 -1.85
C ALA A 61 5.26 2.40 -0.91
N ASP A 62 4.13 3.11 -0.95
CA ASP A 62 2.89 2.74 -0.27
C ASP A 62 3.06 2.35 1.20
N PRO A 63 3.63 3.25 2.05
CA PRO A 63 3.72 2.99 3.48
C PRO A 63 2.32 2.79 4.10
N CYS A 64 2.23 1.83 5.01
CA CYS A 64 1.16 1.72 5.98
C CYS A 64 1.78 1.51 7.36
N VAL A 65 1.54 2.44 8.28
CA VAL A 65 2.10 2.38 9.63
C VAL A 65 1.03 2.01 10.63
N VAL A 66 1.30 1.03 11.48
CA VAL A 66 0.40 0.61 12.55
C VAL A 66 1.13 0.70 13.88
N GLN A 67 0.61 1.50 14.81
CA GLN A 67 1.04 1.47 16.21
C GLN A 67 0.25 0.38 16.94
N ILE A 68 0.94 -0.65 17.43
CA ILE A 68 0.31 -1.82 18.07
C ILE A 68 0.51 -1.86 19.58
N ALA A 69 1.43 -1.06 20.11
CA ALA A 69 1.58 -0.72 21.51
C ALA A 69 2.21 0.69 21.61
N PRO A 70 2.24 1.34 22.79
CA PRO A 70 2.83 2.67 22.94
C PRO A 70 4.24 2.79 22.34
N ASP A 71 5.04 1.73 22.49
CA ASP A 71 6.45 1.61 22.08
C ASP A 71 6.65 0.56 20.97
N ARG A 72 5.64 0.31 20.14
CA ARG A 72 5.73 -0.74 19.11
C ARG A 72 4.94 -0.39 17.86
N PHE A 73 5.66 -0.35 16.74
CA PHE A 73 5.16 0.05 15.44
C PHE A 73 5.58 -0.96 14.38
N HIS A 74 4.69 -1.21 13.43
CA HIS A 74 4.99 -1.88 12.18
C HIS A 74 4.83 -0.88 11.02
N LEU A 75 5.79 -0.87 10.10
CA LEU A 75 5.72 -0.21 8.80
C LEU A 75 5.62 -1.30 7.74
N TYR A 76 4.48 -1.39 7.09
CA TYR A 76 4.29 -2.18 5.88
C TYR A 76 4.59 -1.32 4.66
N TYR A 77 5.27 -1.86 3.68
CA TYR A 77 5.66 -1.09 2.50
C TYR A 77 5.84 -1.98 1.27
N CYS A 78 5.63 -1.39 0.11
CA CYS A 78 5.95 -1.97 -1.19
C CYS A 78 7.43 -1.74 -1.51
N PHE A 79 8.12 -2.82 -1.91
CA PHE A 79 9.48 -2.74 -2.44
C PHE A 79 9.68 -3.72 -3.60
N GLY A 80 10.46 -3.29 -4.59
CA GLY A 80 10.64 -4.06 -5.81
C GLY A 80 11.55 -3.38 -6.81
N GLY A 81 11.59 -3.95 -8.00
CA GLY A 81 12.42 -3.43 -9.08
C GLY A 81 12.31 -4.25 -10.37
N LYS A 82 13.12 -3.88 -11.34
CA LYS A 82 13.22 -4.59 -12.62
C LYS A 82 13.77 -6.00 -12.39
N LYS A 83 13.10 -6.98 -12.98
CA LYS A 83 13.50 -8.39 -13.04
C LYS A 83 13.49 -8.85 -14.49
N ASN A 84 14.32 -9.84 -14.80
CA ASN A 84 14.26 -10.55 -16.08
C ASN A 84 13.56 -11.88 -15.87
N LYS A 85 12.44 -12.10 -16.55
CA LYS A 85 11.68 -13.36 -16.53
C LYS A 85 11.46 -13.82 -17.97
N GLY A 86 11.96 -15.01 -18.32
CA GLY A 86 11.79 -15.58 -19.65
C GLY A 86 12.28 -14.69 -20.80
N GLY A 87 13.41 -13.98 -20.61
CA GLY A 87 13.96 -13.05 -21.59
C GLY A 87 13.25 -11.68 -21.68
N ARG A 88 12.20 -11.45 -20.89
CA ARG A 88 11.49 -10.16 -20.82
C ARG A 88 11.80 -9.43 -19.52
N GLN A 89 12.04 -8.13 -19.62
CA GLN A 89 12.12 -7.25 -18.46
C GLN A 89 10.71 -6.98 -17.92
N VAL A 90 10.49 -7.27 -16.64
CA VAL A 90 9.25 -7.01 -15.90
C VAL A 90 9.55 -6.23 -14.64
N TRP A 91 8.58 -5.48 -14.13
CA TRP A 91 8.67 -4.91 -12.79
C TRP A 91 8.00 -5.88 -11.82
N GLU A 92 8.72 -6.23 -10.75
CA GLU A 92 8.17 -7.06 -9.68
C GLU A 92 8.27 -6.32 -8.36
N PHE A 93 7.14 -6.21 -7.67
CA PHE A 93 7.03 -5.66 -6.33
C PHE A 93 6.47 -6.70 -5.36
N LYS A 94 6.87 -6.58 -4.09
CA LYS A 94 6.33 -7.35 -2.97
C LYS A 94 6.13 -6.44 -1.77
N ASN A 95 5.27 -6.88 -0.86
CA ASN A 95 5.05 -6.19 0.40
C ASN A 95 5.98 -6.73 1.48
N TYR A 96 6.58 -5.82 2.24
CA TYR A 96 7.55 -6.08 3.31
C TYR A 96 7.09 -5.39 4.60
N VAL A 97 7.74 -5.74 5.72
CA VAL A 97 7.55 -5.10 7.01
C VAL A 97 8.87 -4.63 7.61
N ALA A 98 8.82 -3.53 8.33
CA ALA A 98 9.84 -3.07 9.25
C ALA A 98 9.21 -2.80 10.63
N THR A 99 9.97 -3.02 11.70
CA THR A 99 9.52 -2.77 13.07
C THR A 99 10.22 -1.55 13.66
N SER A 100 9.59 -0.90 14.63
CA SER A 100 10.17 0.24 15.34
C SER A 100 9.58 0.34 16.75
N THR A 101 10.34 0.91 17.68
CA THR A 101 9.86 1.23 19.02
C THR A 101 9.31 2.66 19.14
N ASP A 102 9.66 3.52 18.19
CA ASP A 102 9.32 4.95 18.24
C ASP A 102 8.66 5.47 16.97
N GLY A 103 8.51 4.63 15.95
CA GLY A 103 7.97 4.99 14.64
C GLY A 103 8.89 5.91 13.81
N ILE A 104 10.16 6.02 14.17
CA ILE A 104 11.17 6.89 13.54
C ILE A 104 12.39 6.06 13.15
N HIS A 105 12.88 5.19 14.03
CA HIS A 105 14.01 4.30 13.78
C HIS A 105 13.49 2.90 13.47
N TRP A 106 13.71 2.42 12.24
CA TRP A 106 13.09 1.20 11.73
C TRP A 106 14.11 0.09 11.48
N GLN A 107 13.76 -1.13 11.89
CA GLN A 107 14.49 -2.36 11.58
C GLN A 107 13.78 -3.13 10.46
N LYS A 108 14.48 -3.40 9.35
CA LYS A 108 13.91 -4.12 8.20
C LYS A 108 13.81 -5.61 8.48
N HIS A 109 12.71 -6.24 8.06
CA HIS A 109 12.66 -7.68 7.89
C HIS A 109 13.10 -8.06 6.46
N PRO A 110 13.85 -9.15 6.29
CA PRO A 110 14.43 -9.51 4.99
C PRO A 110 13.40 -10.10 4.01
N ASP A 111 12.38 -10.76 4.54
CA ASP A 111 11.43 -11.53 3.76
C ASP A 111 10.13 -10.76 3.49
N PRO A 112 9.49 -10.99 2.32
CA PRO A 112 8.15 -10.47 2.06
C PRO A 112 7.14 -11.00 3.09
N ILE A 113 6.18 -10.17 3.49
CA ILE A 113 5.13 -10.55 4.45
C ILE A 113 4.14 -11.57 3.89
N LEU A 114 4.06 -11.66 2.56
CA LEU A 114 3.18 -12.55 1.83
C LEU A 114 3.91 -13.05 0.56
N PRO A 115 4.03 -14.37 0.33
CA PRO A 115 4.59 -14.89 -0.91
C PRO A 115 3.66 -14.61 -2.09
N LEU A 116 4.20 -14.41 -3.29
CA LEU A 116 3.40 -14.26 -4.53
C LEU A 116 2.48 -15.47 -4.76
N GLY A 117 1.40 -15.23 -5.51
CA GLY A 117 0.48 -16.29 -5.90
C GLY A 117 1.16 -17.35 -6.77
N LYS A 118 0.56 -18.54 -6.86
CA LYS A 118 1.03 -19.59 -7.78
C LYS A 118 0.97 -19.10 -9.22
N PRO A 119 1.83 -19.55 -10.14
CA PRO A 119 1.76 -19.17 -11.55
C PRO A 119 0.35 -19.33 -12.12
N GLY A 120 -0.13 -18.30 -12.84
CA GLY A 120 -1.48 -18.25 -13.41
C GLY A 120 -2.58 -17.76 -12.48
N THR A 121 -2.30 -17.53 -11.19
CA THR A 121 -3.26 -16.92 -10.26
C THR A 121 -3.30 -15.40 -10.40
N TRP A 122 -4.34 -14.80 -9.82
CA TRP A 122 -4.67 -13.39 -9.98
C TRP A 122 -3.64 -12.42 -9.36
N ASP A 123 -2.81 -12.90 -8.42
CA ASP A 123 -1.75 -12.15 -7.73
C ASP A 123 -0.38 -12.82 -7.85
N ALA A 124 -0.14 -13.53 -8.95
CA ALA A 124 1.08 -14.27 -9.20
C ALA A 124 2.28 -13.40 -9.60
N GLU A 125 2.04 -12.17 -10.07
CA GLU A 125 3.08 -11.36 -10.73
C GLU A 125 3.72 -10.32 -9.80
N SER A 126 2.93 -9.63 -8.97
CA SER A 126 3.41 -8.59 -8.03
C SER A 126 2.38 -8.29 -6.95
N HIS A 127 2.87 -7.72 -5.83
CA HIS A 127 2.05 -7.12 -4.78
C HIS A 127 2.44 -5.67 -4.53
N ALA A 128 1.46 -4.83 -4.21
CA ALA A 128 1.63 -3.41 -3.88
C ALA A 128 0.54 -2.94 -2.90
N GLY A 129 0.59 -1.66 -2.50
CA GLY A 129 -0.46 -1.01 -1.70
C GLY A 129 -0.88 -1.78 -0.44
N PRO A 130 0.03 -2.19 0.45
CA PRO A 130 -0.37 -2.90 1.66
C PRO A 130 -1.12 -1.95 2.59
N VAL A 131 -2.33 -2.34 3.01
CA VAL A 131 -3.07 -1.66 4.07
C VAL A 131 -3.37 -2.67 5.17
N VAL A 132 -2.83 -2.41 6.35
CA VAL A 132 -2.94 -3.32 7.50
C VAL A 132 -3.72 -2.67 8.63
N LEU A 133 -4.73 -3.38 9.12
CA LEU A 133 -5.48 -3.03 10.33
C LEU A 133 -5.33 -4.14 11.35
N ARG A 134 -5.25 -3.77 12.64
CA ARG A 134 -5.48 -4.73 13.73
C ARG A 134 -6.94 -4.66 14.14
N LEU A 135 -7.68 -5.74 13.91
CA LEU A 135 -9.13 -5.77 14.14
C LEU A 135 -9.48 -6.32 15.53
N PRO A 136 -10.75 -6.19 15.99
CA PRO A 136 -11.17 -6.64 17.33
C PRO A 136 -10.99 -8.13 17.62
N ASP A 137 -10.82 -8.96 16.59
CA ASP A 137 -10.49 -10.38 16.74
C ASP A 137 -9.02 -10.63 17.15
N GLY A 138 -8.24 -9.55 17.32
CA GLY A 138 -6.87 -9.56 17.78
C GLY A 138 -5.83 -9.75 16.68
N ARG A 139 -6.27 -10.05 15.44
CA ARG A 139 -5.41 -10.36 14.30
C ARG A 139 -5.07 -9.12 13.47
N PHE A 140 -4.01 -9.24 12.70
CA PHE A 140 -3.67 -8.32 11.64
C PHE A 140 -4.38 -8.75 10.36
N HIS A 141 -5.05 -7.80 9.73
CA HIS A 141 -5.71 -7.96 8.45
C HIS A 141 -5.01 -7.11 7.42
N LEU A 142 -4.51 -7.75 6.36
CA LEU A 142 -3.86 -7.12 5.23
C LEU A 142 -4.81 -7.12 4.04
N TRP A 143 -5.09 -5.93 3.52
CA TRP A 143 -5.57 -5.75 2.14
C TRP A 143 -4.38 -5.34 1.28
N TYR A 144 -4.29 -5.92 0.09
CA TYR A 144 -3.16 -5.67 -0.80
C TYR A 144 -3.61 -5.70 -2.26
N LEU A 145 -2.95 -4.92 -3.11
CA LEU A 145 -3.09 -5.05 -4.55
C LEU A 145 -2.23 -6.21 -5.03
N GLY A 146 -2.83 -7.13 -5.79
CA GLY A 146 -2.14 -8.22 -6.47
C GLY A 146 -2.34 -8.16 -7.97
N SER A 147 -1.27 -8.36 -8.74
CA SER A 147 -1.31 -8.36 -10.20
C SER A 147 -1.20 -9.76 -10.79
N GLY A 148 -1.90 -9.95 -11.89
CA GLY A 148 -1.88 -11.19 -12.66
C GLY A 148 -2.64 -11.01 -13.98
N ASN A 149 -2.62 -12.06 -14.80
CA ASN A 149 -3.32 -12.06 -16.06
C ASN A 149 -4.85 -12.06 -15.85
N LEU A 150 -5.54 -11.24 -16.62
CA LEU A 150 -6.98 -11.23 -16.79
C LEU A 150 -7.26 -11.00 -18.29
N ASN A 151 -7.78 -12.02 -18.96
CA ASN A 151 -8.11 -11.98 -20.39
C ASN A 151 -6.96 -11.49 -21.28
N GLY A 152 -5.74 -11.97 -21.03
CA GLY A 152 -4.56 -11.61 -21.82
C GLY A 152 -3.90 -10.28 -21.45
N LYS A 153 -4.40 -9.57 -20.42
CA LYS A 153 -3.86 -8.29 -19.95
C LYS A 153 -3.51 -8.37 -18.47
N THR A 154 -2.55 -7.57 -18.01
CA THR A 154 -2.28 -7.44 -16.57
C THR A 154 -3.37 -6.59 -15.93
N ALA A 155 -3.95 -7.09 -14.84
CA ALA A 155 -4.91 -6.37 -14.00
C ALA A 155 -4.50 -6.50 -12.53
N TRP A 156 -4.59 -5.39 -11.79
CA TRP A 156 -4.46 -5.36 -10.34
C TRP A 156 -5.84 -5.44 -9.69
N ARG A 157 -5.95 -6.29 -8.67
CA ARG A 157 -7.17 -6.56 -7.89
C ARG A 157 -6.81 -6.59 -6.41
N VAL A 158 -7.79 -6.53 -5.51
CA VAL A 158 -7.51 -6.50 -4.06
C VAL A 158 -7.68 -7.90 -3.46
N GLY A 159 -6.64 -8.37 -2.77
CA GLY A 159 -6.68 -9.56 -1.94
C GLY A 159 -6.79 -9.23 -0.46
N HIS A 160 -7.06 -10.28 0.32
CA HIS A 160 -7.11 -10.19 1.77
C HIS A 160 -6.34 -11.36 2.40
N ALA A 161 -5.50 -11.03 3.37
CA ALA A 161 -4.70 -11.97 4.14
C ALA A 161 -4.76 -11.62 5.63
N ILE A 162 -4.50 -12.61 6.49
CA ILE A 162 -4.49 -12.44 7.94
C ILE A 162 -3.18 -12.93 8.54
N SER A 163 -2.84 -12.38 9.70
CA SER A 163 -1.64 -12.73 10.47
C SER A 163 -1.92 -12.59 11.96
N ASP A 164 -1.34 -13.48 12.76
CA ASP A 164 -1.41 -13.42 14.22
C ASP A 164 -0.25 -12.59 14.81
N ASP A 165 0.90 -12.53 14.12
CA ASP A 165 2.12 -11.82 14.56
C ASP A 165 2.34 -10.48 13.86
N GLY A 166 1.63 -10.23 12.76
CA GLY A 166 1.79 -9.05 11.91
C GLY A 166 3.06 -9.07 11.06
N LEU A 167 3.78 -10.18 11.01
CA LEU A 167 5.02 -10.36 10.23
C LEU A 167 4.82 -11.35 9.09
N HIS A 168 4.06 -12.42 9.31
CA HIS A 168 3.80 -13.47 8.33
C HIS A 168 2.30 -13.58 8.06
N PHE A 169 1.89 -13.35 6.82
CA PHE A 169 0.49 -13.35 6.42
C PHE A 169 0.14 -14.58 5.60
N ARG A 170 -1.10 -15.03 5.77
CA ARG A 170 -1.72 -16.08 4.96
C ARG A 170 -2.97 -15.56 4.28
N ARG A 171 -3.12 -15.84 2.98
CA ARG A 171 -4.33 -15.50 2.21
C ARG A 171 -5.56 -16.09 2.88
N THR A 172 -6.67 -15.37 2.80
CA THR A 172 -7.97 -15.86 3.29
C THR A 172 -8.77 -16.65 2.25
N GLY A 173 -8.34 -16.62 0.98
CA GLY A 173 -8.91 -17.41 -0.11
C GLY A 173 -8.07 -17.31 -1.38
N ASP A 174 -8.52 -18.00 -2.43
CA ASP A 174 -7.82 -18.09 -3.72
C ASP A 174 -8.26 -17.05 -4.76
N ALA A 175 -9.28 -16.25 -4.43
CA ALA A 175 -9.85 -15.20 -5.28
C ALA A 175 -9.61 -13.81 -4.66
N PRO A 176 -9.60 -12.73 -5.48
CA PRO A 176 -9.59 -11.38 -4.95
C PRO A 176 -10.88 -11.12 -4.14
N VAL A 177 -10.77 -10.33 -3.08
CA VAL A 177 -11.94 -9.85 -2.30
C VAL A 177 -12.62 -8.65 -2.94
N LEU A 178 -11.91 -7.93 -3.82
CA LEU A 178 -12.49 -6.94 -4.72
C LEU A 178 -11.85 -7.11 -6.10
N ASP A 179 -12.67 -7.48 -7.07
CA ASP A 179 -12.30 -7.64 -8.47
C ASP A 179 -12.62 -6.35 -9.26
N VAL A 180 -12.16 -6.27 -10.51
CA VAL A 180 -12.54 -5.22 -11.45
C VAL A 180 -14.03 -5.33 -11.79
N GLY A 181 -14.62 -4.19 -12.17
CA GLY A 181 -16.00 -4.15 -12.66
C GLY A 181 -16.17 -4.83 -14.03
N PRO A 182 -17.40 -4.85 -14.57
CA PRO A 182 -17.66 -5.32 -15.93
C PRO A 182 -16.84 -4.56 -16.98
N GLU A 183 -16.46 -5.22 -18.07
CA GLU A 183 -15.71 -4.61 -19.16
C GLU A 183 -16.42 -3.34 -19.71
N GLY A 184 -15.64 -2.30 -20.00
CA GLY A 184 -16.14 -1.00 -20.46
C GLY A 184 -16.66 -0.09 -19.33
N ARG A 185 -16.81 -0.59 -18.10
CA ARG A 185 -17.10 0.25 -16.92
C ARG A 185 -15.83 0.96 -16.46
N TRP A 186 -16.01 2.04 -15.69
CA TRP A 186 -14.91 2.92 -15.27
C TRP A 186 -13.84 2.20 -14.42
N ASP A 187 -14.22 1.11 -13.77
CA ASP A 187 -13.39 0.24 -12.93
C ASP A 187 -13.20 -1.16 -13.55
N GLY A 188 -13.52 -1.35 -14.83
CA GLY A 188 -13.53 -2.67 -15.47
C GLY A 188 -12.18 -3.19 -15.99
N GLY A 189 -11.09 -2.46 -15.78
CA GLY A 189 -9.78 -2.80 -16.33
C GLY A 189 -8.73 -3.14 -15.28
N THR A 190 -8.54 -2.27 -14.28
CA THR A 190 -7.58 -2.48 -13.19
C THR A 190 -7.92 -1.60 -12.00
N LEU A 191 -7.63 -2.10 -10.80
CA LEU A 191 -7.55 -1.27 -9.59
C LEU A 191 -6.15 -0.63 -9.51
N MET A 192 -6.05 0.51 -8.84
CA MET A 192 -4.84 1.36 -8.81
C MET A 192 -4.41 1.68 -7.39
N SER A 193 -5.38 1.90 -6.51
CA SER A 193 -5.16 2.11 -5.08
C SER A 193 -6.32 1.52 -4.28
N PHE A 194 -6.07 1.22 -3.02
CA PHE A 194 -7.07 0.78 -2.07
C PHE A 194 -6.72 1.33 -0.69
N ASP A 195 -7.71 1.81 0.03
CA ASP A 195 -7.56 2.18 1.44
C ASP A 195 -8.83 1.81 2.21
N ILE A 196 -8.67 1.48 3.49
CA ILE A 196 -9.73 0.91 4.32
C ILE A 196 -9.58 1.35 5.77
N VAL A 197 -10.71 1.66 6.39
CA VAL A 197 -10.80 2.01 7.82
C VAL A 197 -11.83 1.13 8.51
N TYR A 198 -11.56 0.77 9.76
CA TYR A 198 -12.51 0.10 10.62
C TYR A 198 -13.26 1.11 11.48
N ARG A 199 -14.58 1.18 11.29
CA ARG A 199 -15.49 2.04 12.04
C ARG A 199 -16.12 1.25 13.19
N GLN A 200 -15.60 1.48 14.40
CA GLN A 200 -15.98 0.73 15.60
C GLN A 200 -17.46 0.86 15.99
N ARG A 201 -18.07 2.05 15.82
CA ARG A 201 -19.44 2.34 16.29
C ARG A 201 -20.51 1.40 15.73
N ASP A 202 -20.26 0.80 14.57
CA ASP A 202 -21.20 -0.07 13.87
C ASP A 202 -20.55 -1.34 13.31
N ASN A 203 -19.32 -1.64 13.74
CA ASN A 203 -18.56 -2.81 13.29
C ASN A 203 -18.46 -2.94 11.76
N ARG A 204 -18.13 -1.83 11.08
CA ARG A 204 -18.04 -1.79 9.61
C ARG A 204 -16.67 -1.40 9.11
N LEU A 205 -16.27 -2.02 8.02
CA LEU A 205 -15.16 -1.55 7.20
C LEU A 205 -15.70 -0.56 6.17
N LEU A 206 -15.07 0.59 6.05
CA LEU A 206 -15.30 1.55 4.96
C LEU A 206 -14.05 1.57 4.10
N PHE A 207 -14.21 1.46 2.79
CA PHE A 207 -13.07 1.44 1.89
C PHE A 207 -13.28 2.34 0.69
N TRP A 208 -12.16 2.77 0.13
CA TRP A 208 -12.07 3.52 -1.11
C TRP A 208 -11.08 2.83 -2.03
N TYR A 209 -11.31 2.94 -3.32
CA TYR A 209 -10.41 2.39 -4.31
C TYR A 209 -10.33 3.30 -5.52
N ALA A 210 -9.16 3.39 -6.12
CA ALA A 210 -9.01 3.99 -7.43
C ALA A 210 -8.97 2.89 -8.50
N ALA A 211 -9.59 3.14 -9.64
CA ALA A 211 -9.60 2.21 -10.76
C ALA A 211 -9.62 2.92 -12.10
N ALA A 212 -9.33 2.16 -13.15
CA ALA A 212 -9.37 2.60 -14.53
C ALA A 212 -10.09 1.57 -15.43
N PRO A 213 -10.69 2.00 -16.55
CA PRO A 213 -11.46 1.13 -17.43
C PRO A 213 -10.57 0.23 -18.31
N GLY A 214 -9.29 0.60 -18.47
CA GLY A 214 -8.32 -0.13 -19.28
C GLY A 214 -7.32 -0.92 -18.44
N SER A 215 -6.49 -1.71 -19.12
CA SER A 215 -5.38 -2.41 -18.48
C SER A 215 -4.41 -1.44 -17.80
N HIS A 216 -3.75 -1.92 -16.76
CA HIS A 216 -2.69 -1.17 -16.10
C HIS A 216 -1.53 -0.86 -17.07
N GLY A 217 -1.02 0.37 -17.01
CA GLY A 217 -0.03 0.88 -17.97
C GLY A 217 0.55 2.21 -17.52
N ASP A 218 0.83 3.11 -18.47
CA ASP A 218 1.32 4.45 -18.16
C ASP A 218 0.20 5.29 -17.51
N GLU A 219 0.26 5.40 -16.19
CA GLU A 219 -0.75 6.08 -15.36
C GLU A 219 -1.01 7.52 -15.79
N THR A 220 -0.03 8.20 -16.37
CA THR A 220 -0.17 9.59 -16.85
C THR A 220 -1.15 9.72 -18.02
N LYS A 221 -1.48 8.61 -18.67
CA LYS A 221 -2.41 8.52 -19.80
C LYS A 221 -3.73 7.84 -19.42
N MET A 222 -3.88 7.42 -18.16
CA MET A 222 -5.05 6.67 -17.69
C MET A 222 -6.12 7.61 -17.14
N ARG A 223 -7.40 7.27 -17.38
CA ARG A 223 -8.54 7.93 -16.72
C ARG A 223 -8.87 7.20 -15.43
N ILE A 224 -8.34 7.72 -14.32
CA ILE A 224 -8.51 7.15 -12.98
C ILE A 224 -9.71 7.82 -12.28
N ARG A 225 -10.52 7.04 -11.58
CA ARG A 225 -11.60 7.55 -10.71
C ARG A 225 -11.57 6.85 -9.35
N ILE A 226 -12.21 7.43 -8.35
CA ILE A 226 -12.32 6.90 -7.00
C ILE A 226 -13.74 6.37 -6.77
N GLY A 227 -13.85 5.13 -6.30
CA GLY A 227 -15.06 4.52 -5.77
C GLY A 227 -15.00 4.39 -4.25
N PHE A 228 -16.15 4.10 -3.63
CA PHE A 228 -16.26 3.83 -2.19
C PHE A 228 -17.22 2.66 -1.93
N GLY A 229 -17.05 1.98 -0.80
CA GLY A 229 -17.92 0.89 -0.37
C GLY A 229 -17.86 0.61 1.13
N THR A 230 -18.69 -0.32 1.59
CA THR A 230 -18.72 -0.77 2.99
C THR A 230 -18.79 -2.30 3.07
N SER A 231 -18.21 -2.91 4.11
CA SER A 231 -18.46 -4.32 4.40
C SER A 231 -19.93 -4.57 4.75
N ARG A 232 -20.40 -5.80 4.51
CA ARG A 232 -21.71 -6.27 4.97
C ARG A 232 -21.63 -6.78 6.40
#